data_AF-A0A2Z2NNJ8-F1
#
_entry.id   AF-A0A2Z2NNJ8-F1
#
_cell.length_a   1.000
_cell.length_b   1.000
_cell.length_c   1.000
_cell.angle_alpha   90.00
_cell.angle_beta   90.00
_cell.angle_gamma   90.00
#
_symmetry.space_group_name_H-M   'P 1'
#
loop_
_entity.id
_entity.type
_entity.pdbx_description
1 polymer ?
#
loop_
_entity_poly.entity_id
_entity_poly.type
_entity_poly.pdbx_seq_one_letter_code
_entity_poly.pdbx_strand_id
1 'polypeptide(L)'
;MHAQTCPLEKPRHTFSSIILASISIIGLNSALDAAPIVDGLTIQLPDDGWYQVQSADDYQEICSGVRSCQVTAGNYIVINHTTGERFEQVRAGLDETQLTVDNNTISWPDNGWYQVQNADTFESVCQGGLSCLVTAGNYIVINHTTSQRWENIVITGDNDAPLQAVDLRYERYSSTAIELFWAHPAGAQLPITYTIFQDDIQVGTTQGLSWFVEELDDDQTQSFLIKPFDAAQGVSISVPASTESHSPDGDSILSLANAEQIVKEVVAVINEEAIDAIFDNAAQDLKFQNKTFYISNTIDDIVFLEGGEQNPAYPLENQYGEGDYYDATRYSAYSCAAGGGIKLYSAYEVNASDTVFDNCVAGSNIYNGTTGIRNVQRGVINQYPVYDFSVTDSSGNTQTLSGGYASGNLSFVAFNSESGWHSASYRGAFENGQLEIDDYSVVRTHIDNNSAFSSTTRPGDDGELIRIVEYRVANSVTGQFEVHAPWSNEQHLRVFVALNFSDDAVITTDPETGEPVAYSGASPEEPFFWQSGSIEVQADDGTHLSVTPVEGERDTFMITTGDGETMGPLLWQDGYTVQP
;
A
#
# COMPACT_ATOMS: atom_id res chain seq x y z
N MET A 1 0.74 -29.27 73.26
CA MET A 1 -0.24 -28.53 72.44
C MET A 1 0.17 -28.76 70.98
N HIS A 2 -0.17 -29.84 70.26
CA HIS A 2 -1.25 -30.84 70.33
C HIS A 2 -2.66 -30.38 69.90
N ALA A 3 -2.88 -30.48 68.58
CA ALA A 3 -4.08 -30.86 67.83
C ALA A 3 -3.56 -31.18 66.41
N GLN A 4 -3.60 -32.38 65.79
CA GLN A 4 -4.50 -33.54 65.88
C GLN A 4 -5.96 -33.11 65.63
N THR A 5 -6.68 -33.58 64.61
CA THR A 5 -6.77 -34.98 64.12
C THR A 5 -7.19 -35.14 62.65
N CYS A 6 -6.64 -36.16 61.97
CA CYS A 6 -7.36 -37.03 61.01
C CYS A 6 -7.82 -38.30 61.81
N PRO A 7 -8.59 -39.31 61.31
CA PRO A 7 -9.31 -39.51 60.05
C PRO A 7 -10.78 -40.02 60.28
N LEU A 8 -11.44 -40.68 59.29
CA LEU A 8 -11.95 -42.07 59.42
C LEU A 8 -12.67 -42.64 58.18
N GLU A 9 -12.65 -43.97 58.05
CA GLU A 9 -13.22 -44.77 56.95
C GLU A 9 -14.57 -45.47 57.29
N LYS A 10 -15.29 -45.87 56.22
CA LYS A 10 -16.15 -47.09 56.09
C LYS A 10 -17.44 -47.19 56.94
N PRO A 11 -18.46 -47.90 56.40
CA PRO A 11 -18.57 -49.34 56.65
C PRO A 11 -18.83 -50.23 55.40
N ARG A 12 -18.49 -51.52 55.52
CA ARG A 12 -18.97 -52.64 54.69
C ARG A 12 -20.12 -53.36 55.40
N HIS A 13 -21.03 -54.02 54.67
CA HIS A 13 -21.72 -55.27 55.07
C HIS A 13 -22.27 -55.94 53.79
N THR A 14 -21.85 -57.15 53.34
CA THR A 14 -22.13 -58.55 53.81
C THR A 14 -23.62 -58.90 53.79
N PHE A 15 -24.16 -59.98 53.21
CA PHE A 15 -23.68 -61.35 52.87
C PHE A 15 -24.20 -61.77 51.46
N SER A 16 -24.12 -63.01 50.91
CA SER A 16 -23.77 -64.36 51.41
C SER A 16 -23.28 -65.32 50.30
N SER A 17 -22.99 -66.59 50.65
CA SER A 17 -22.63 -67.71 49.75
C SER A 17 -23.84 -68.45 49.16
N ILE A 18 -23.64 -69.19 48.05
CA ILE A 18 -23.84 -70.65 47.93
C ILE A 18 -23.44 -71.15 46.52
N ILE A 19 -22.73 -72.28 46.45
CA ILE A 19 -22.46 -73.07 45.23
C ILE A 19 -23.46 -74.23 45.19
N LEU A 20 -24.16 -74.46 44.07
CA LEU A 20 -24.58 -75.81 43.63
C LEU A 20 -25.20 -75.85 42.21
N ALA A 21 -24.47 -76.52 41.31
CA ALA A 21 -24.93 -77.46 40.28
C ALA A 21 -26.25 -77.24 39.49
N SER A 22 -26.07 -76.93 38.19
CA SER A 22 -26.65 -77.62 37.00
C SER A 22 -28.14 -78.03 36.94
N ILE A 23 -28.82 -77.61 35.88
CA ILE A 23 -29.36 -78.50 34.81
C ILE A 23 -29.79 -77.64 33.60
N SER A 24 -29.45 -78.09 32.39
CA SER A 24 -29.85 -77.48 31.11
C SER A 24 -31.30 -77.77 30.75
N ILE A 25 -31.95 -76.96 29.89
CA ILE A 25 -32.70 -77.38 28.67
C ILE A 25 -33.53 -76.24 28.03
N ILE A 26 -33.38 -76.09 26.69
CA ILE A 26 -34.27 -75.47 25.68
C ILE A 26 -34.68 -73.97 25.85
N GLY A 27 -34.06 -73.12 25.04
CA GLY A 27 -34.60 -72.85 23.70
C GLY A 27 -35.82 -71.94 23.60
N LEU A 28 -35.58 -70.63 23.66
CA LEU A 28 -36.32 -69.62 22.90
C LEU A 28 -35.28 -68.81 22.11
N ASN A 29 -35.01 -69.23 20.87
CA ASN A 29 -34.38 -68.33 19.91
C ASN A 29 -35.44 -67.30 19.53
N SER A 30 -35.44 -66.16 20.21
CA SER A 30 -35.78 -64.92 19.52
C SER A 30 -34.82 -64.84 18.34
N ALA A 31 -35.32 -64.82 17.11
CA ALA A 31 -34.53 -64.23 16.04
C ALA A 31 -34.31 -62.77 16.48
N LEU A 32 -33.05 -62.39 16.70
CA LEU A 32 -32.73 -60.97 16.61
C LEU A 32 -32.83 -60.66 15.12
N ASP A 33 -33.74 -59.76 14.74
CA ASP A 33 -33.81 -59.25 13.38
C ASP A 33 -32.41 -58.75 13.00
N ALA A 34 -31.87 -59.33 11.94
CA ALA A 34 -30.51 -59.03 11.53
C ALA A 34 -30.54 -57.71 10.76
N ALA A 35 -29.80 -56.71 11.24
CA ALA A 35 -29.66 -55.46 10.51
C ALA A 35 -28.77 -55.67 9.26
N PRO A 36 -28.97 -54.91 8.18
CA PRO A 36 -28.02 -54.86 7.08
C PRO A 36 -26.63 -54.44 7.57
N ILE A 37 -25.58 -55.11 7.11
CA ILE A 37 -24.18 -54.85 7.50
C ILE A 37 -23.48 -54.19 6.32
N VAL A 38 -22.73 -53.12 6.57
CA VAL A 38 -21.95 -52.45 5.54
C VAL A 38 -20.47 -52.83 5.66
N ASP A 39 -19.85 -53.16 4.53
CA ASP A 39 -18.43 -53.46 4.37
C ASP A 39 -17.89 -52.65 3.18
N GLY A 40 -17.37 -51.46 3.48
CA GLY A 40 -16.96 -50.45 2.51
C GLY A 40 -18.11 -50.02 1.59
N LEU A 41 -17.97 -50.34 0.29
CA LEU A 41 -18.97 -50.10 -0.75
C LEU A 41 -20.00 -51.24 -0.90
N THR A 42 -20.03 -52.18 0.05
CA THR A 42 -20.90 -53.37 0.01
C THR A 42 -21.94 -53.33 1.13
N ILE A 43 -23.22 -53.36 0.79
CA ILE A 43 -24.30 -53.59 1.77
C ILE A 43 -24.65 -55.09 1.74
N GLN A 44 -24.31 -55.82 2.80
CA GLN A 44 -24.71 -57.21 3.00
C GLN A 44 -26.08 -57.28 3.69
N LEU A 45 -26.94 -58.13 3.16
CA LEU A 45 -28.34 -58.24 3.52
C LEU A 45 -28.58 -59.63 4.12
N PRO A 46 -29.23 -59.74 5.30
CA PRO A 46 -29.44 -61.03 5.95
C PRO A 46 -30.33 -61.99 5.15
N ASP A 47 -30.28 -63.27 5.52
CA ASP A 47 -31.06 -64.35 4.90
C ASP A 47 -32.37 -64.63 5.62
N ASP A 48 -33.15 -63.58 5.88
CA ASP A 48 -34.46 -63.63 6.56
C ASP A 48 -35.61 -63.00 5.75
N GLY A 49 -35.33 -62.42 4.57
CA GLY A 49 -36.36 -61.81 3.73
C GLY A 49 -35.92 -61.39 2.33
N TRP A 50 -36.86 -60.77 1.62
CA TRP A 50 -36.61 -60.08 0.36
C TRP A 50 -36.35 -58.60 0.62
N TYR A 51 -35.16 -58.14 0.22
CA TYR A 51 -34.67 -56.80 0.47
C TYR A 51 -34.65 -55.93 -0.79
N GLN A 52 -34.86 -54.63 -0.61
CA GLN A 52 -34.69 -53.58 -1.61
C GLN A 52 -33.74 -52.51 -1.04
N VAL A 53 -32.79 -52.04 -1.84
CA VAL A 53 -31.88 -50.94 -1.48
C VAL A 53 -32.11 -49.78 -2.44
N GLN A 54 -32.36 -48.60 -1.88
CA GLN A 54 -32.57 -47.37 -2.63
C GLN A 54 -31.59 -46.28 -2.17
N SER A 55 -31.19 -45.39 -3.09
CA SER A 55 -30.55 -44.12 -2.76
C SER A 55 -31.43 -43.30 -1.81
N ALA A 56 -30.87 -42.71 -0.76
CA ALA A 56 -31.64 -41.87 0.17
C ALA A 56 -31.95 -40.48 -0.40
N ASP A 57 -31.19 -40.02 -1.39
CA ASP A 57 -31.25 -38.65 -1.90
C ASP A 57 -32.33 -38.48 -3.00
N ASP A 58 -32.50 -39.50 -3.85
CA ASP A 58 -33.45 -39.49 -4.98
C ASP A 58 -34.39 -40.71 -5.04
N TYR A 59 -34.31 -41.64 -4.08
CA TYR A 59 -35.12 -42.85 -3.97
C TYR A 59 -35.00 -43.84 -5.14
N GLN A 60 -33.97 -43.72 -5.99
CA GLN A 60 -33.74 -44.72 -7.05
C GLN A 60 -33.32 -46.07 -6.46
N GLU A 61 -33.92 -47.15 -6.97
CA GLU A 61 -33.54 -48.51 -6.63
C GLU A 61 -32.16 -48.85 -7.21
N ILE A 62 -31.26 -49.28 -6.34
CA ILE A 62 -29.89 -49.68 -6.70
C ILE A 62 -29.84 -51.20 -6.91
N CYS A 63 -30.52 -51.96 -6.05
CA CYS A 63 -30.63 -53.41 -6.15
C CYS A 63 -31.84 -53.93 -5.36
N SER A 64 -32.31 -55.12 -5.71
CA SER A 64 -33.36 -55.82 -4.98
C SER A 64 -33.27 -57.35 -5.11
N GLY A 65 -33.77 -58.07 -4.11
CA GLY A 65 -33.77 -59.53 -4.08
C GLY A 65 -32.40 -60.21 -3.96
N VAL A 66 -31.36 -59.47 -3.57
CA VAL A 66 -29.97 -59.94 -3.42
C VAL A 66 -29.57 -60.03 -1.94
N ARG A 67 -28.52 -60.81 -1.63
CA ARG A 67 -27.91 -60.88 -0.28
C ARG A 67 -26.72 -59.94 -0.09
N SER A 68 -26.27 -59.30 -1.15
CA SER A 68 -25.14 -58.38 -1.16
C SER A 68 -25.33 -57.41 -2.32
N CYS A 69 -25.12 -56.13 -2.05
CA CYS A 69 -25.35 -55.03 -2.96
C CYS A 69 -24.11 -54.14 -3.03
N GLN A 70 -23.52 -54.00 -4.21
CA GLN A 70 -22.46 -53.01 -4.45
C GLN A 70 -23.11 -51.66 -4.73
N VAL A 71 -22.63 -50.63 -4.05
CA VAL A 71 -23.16 -49.26 -4.12
C VAL A 71 -22.00 -48.25 -4.23
N THR A 72 -22.29 -47.00 -4.57
CA THR A 72 -21.30 -45.92 -4.46
C THR A 72 -21.19 -45.44 -3.01
N ALA A 73 -20.26 -44.53 -2.71
CA ALA A 73 -20.30 -43.85 -1.41
C ALA A 73 -21.58 -42.99 -1.34
N GLY A 74 -22.32 -43.06 -0.23
CA GLY A 74 -23.59 -42.37 -0.07
C GLY A 74 -24.48 -42.89 1.07
N ASN A 75 -25.64 -42.26 1.24
CA ASN A 75 -26.67 -42.69 2.18
C ASN A 75 -27.70 -43.56 1.44
N TYR A 76 -28.08 -44.69 2.02
CA TYR A 76 -29.05 -45.62 1.45
C TYR A 76 -30.21 -45.91 2.42
N ILE A 77 -31.31 -46.35 1.83
CA ILE A 77 -32.50 -46.83 2.53
C ILE A 77 -32.67 -48.30 2.16
N VAL A 78 -32.66 -49.16 3.18
CA VAL A 78 -32.80 -50.61 3.00
C VAL A 78 -34.15 -51.03 3.56
N ILE A 79 -34.97 -51.71 2.75
CA ILE A 79 -36.33 -52.14 3.10
C ILE A 79 -36.41 -53.66 3.01
N ASN A 80 -36.72 -54.33 4.11
CA ASN A 80 -37.11 -55.74 4.10
C ASN A 80 -38.62 -55.83 3.86
N HIS A 81 -39.03 -56.23 2.65
CA HIS A 81 -40.46 -56.35 2.31
C HIS A 81 -41.12 -57.61 2.90
N THR A 82 -40.34 -58.49 3.54
CA THR A 82 -40.84 -59.71 4.20
C THR A 82 -41.16 -59.47 5.68
N THR A 83 -40.34 -58.70 6.40
CA THR A 83 -40.63 -58.27 7.78
C THR A 83 -41.40 -56.94 7.84
N GLY A 84 -41.29 -56.11 6.80
CA GLY A 84 -41.85 -54.75 6.74
C GLY A 84 -40.92 -53.68 7.32
N GLU A 85 -39.70 -54.05 7.70
CA GLU A 85 -38.74 -53.14 8.32
C GLU A 85 -38.04 -52.22 7.30
N ARG A 86 -37.74 -51.00 7.75
CA ARG A 86 -37.03 -49.97 6.99
C ARG A 86 -35.86 -49.45 7.80
N PHE A 87 -34.66 -49.63 7.27
CA PHE A 87 -33.42 -49.09 7.81
C PHE A 87 -33.10 -47.82 7.02
N GLU A 88 -33.18 -46.67 7.70
CA GLU A 88 -32.85 -45.36 7.13
C GLU A 88 -31.40 -45.00 7.45
N GLN A 89 -30.76 -44.19 6.60
CA GLN A 89 -29.37 -43.74 6.75
C GLN A 89 -28.33 -44.87 6.82
N VAL A 90 -28.55 -45.95 6.06
CA VAL A 90 -27.53 -47.00 5.86
C VAL A 90 -26.41 -46.42 5.00
N ARG A 91 -25.32 -45.96 5.64
CA ARG A 91 -24.19 -45.34 4.96
C ARG A 91 -23.24 -46.38 4.42
N ALA A 92 -23.01 -46.33 3.11
CA ALA A 92 -21.93 -47.06 2.46
C ALA A 92 -20.88 -46.08 1.96
N GLY A 93 -19.62 -46.50 1.99
CA GLY A 93 -18.46 -45.63 1.78
C GLY A 93 -17.20 -46.35 2.19
N LEU A 94 -16.07 -45.97 1.60
CA LEU A 94 -14.77 -46.38 2.14
C LEU A 94 -14.64 -45.79 3.55
N ASP A 95 -14.01 -46.56 4.45
CA ASP A 95 -14.03 -46.31 5.90
C ASP A 95 -13.10 -45.13 6.30
N GLU A 96 -13.44 -43.92 5.84
CA GLU A 96 -12.86 -42.66 6.30
C GLU A 96 -13.43 -42.29 7.68
N THR A 97 -13.21 -43.16 8.67
CA THR A 97 -13.47 -42.87 10.08
C THR A 97 -12.21 -42.46 10.85
N GLN A 98 -11.07 -42.43 10.16
CA GLN A 98 -9.76 -42.16 10.76
C GLN A 98 -9.15 -40.86 10.24
N LEU A 99 -8.74 -40.02 11.19
CA LEU A 99 -7.80 -38.93 11.00
C LEU A 99 -6.51 -39.49 10.36
N THR A 100 -6.09 -38.97 9.22
CA THR A 100 -4.83 -39.34 8.58
C THR A 100 -3.75 -38.29 8.88
N VAL A 101 -2.52 -38.75 9.02
CA VAL A 101 -1.34 -37.89 9.16
C VAL A 101 -0.38 -38.26 8.06
N ASP A 102 -0.08 -37.32 7.17
CA ASP A 102 0.92 -37.46 6.13
C ASP A 102 1.95 -36.33 6.26
N ASN A 103 3.18 -36.69 6.60
CA ASN A 103 4.24 -35.78 7.04
C ASN A 103 3.78 -34.79 8.13
N ASN A 104 3.54 -33.53 7.75
CA ASN A 104 3.12 -32.42 8.60
C ASN A 104 1.62 -32.09 8.44
N THR A 105 0.90 -32.80 7.58
CA THR A 105 -0.50 -32.53 7.29
C THR A 105 -1.40 -33.51 8.05
N ILE A 106 -2.22 -32.96 8.94
CA ILE A 106 -3.33 -33.66 9.57
C ILE A 106 -4.53 -33.52 8.63
N SER A 107 -5.03 -34.63 8.09
CA SER A 107 -6.21 -34.67 7.21
C SER A 107 -7.38 -35.39 7.88
N TRP A 108 -8.59 -35.01 7.53
CA TRP A 108 -9.82 -35.57 8.11
C TRP A 108 -10.96 -35.65 7.08
N PRO A 109 -11.98 -36.49 7.35
CA PRO A 109 -13.09 -36.70 6.42
C PRO A 109 -13.99 -35.46 6.32
N ASP A 110 -14.64 -35.28 5.17
CA ASP A 110 -15.67 -34.25 4.96
C ASP A 110 -16.99 -34.61 5.65
N ASN A 111 -17.00 -34.59 6.98
CA ASN A 111 -18.14 -34.99 7.81
C ASN A 111 -18.47 -33.99 8.94
N GLY A 112 -17.86 -32.80 8.92
CA GLY A 112 -18.09 -31.76 9.92
C GLY A 112 -17.09 -30.62 9.91
N TRP A 113 -17.24 -29.71 10.87
CA TRP A 113 -16.29 -28.63 11.11
C TRP A 113 -15.23 -29.06 12.13
N TYR A 114 -13.96 -28.92 11.73
CA TYR A 114 -12.81 -29.36 12.51
C TYR A 114 -12.01 -28.17 13.08
N GLN A 115 -11.36 -28.40 14.22
CA GLN A 115 -10.40 -27.49 14.85
C GLN A 115 -9.20 -28.30 15.32
N VAL A 116 -7.99 -27.81 15.04
CA VAL A 116 -6.76 -28.33 15.62
C VAL A 116 -6.23 -27.36 16.68
N GLN A 117 -5.82 -27.88 17.83
CA GLN A 117 -5.18 -27.13 18.90
C GLN A 117 -3.83 -27.75 19.25
N ASN A 118 -2.86 -26.92 19.63
CA ASN A 118 -1.64 -27.39 20.28
C ASN A 118 -2.00 -28.05 21.62
N ALA A 119 -1.46 -29.24 21.90
CA ALA A 119 -1.82 -30.01 23.09
C ALA A 119 -1.26 -29.46 24.41
N ASP A 120 -0.18 -28.68 24.35
CA ASP A 120 0.50 -28.11 25.51
C ASP A 120 -0.02 -26.70 25.85
N THR A 121 -0.35 -25.88 24.84
CA THR A 121 -0.84 -24.49 25.03
C THR A 121 -2.35 -24.32 24.88
N PHE A 122 -3.06 -25.29 24.29
CA PHE A 122 -4.48 -25.21 23.87
C PHE A 122 -4.78 -24.11 22.84
N GLU A 123 -3.75 -23.49 22.26
CA GLU A 123 -3.90 -22.50 21.20
C GLU A 123 -4.44 -23.14 19.92
N SER A 124 -5.33 -22.44 19.22
CA SER A 124 -5.91 -22.93 17.97
C SER A 124 -4.95 -22.71 16.82
N VAL A 125 -4.57 -23.80 16.15
CA VAL A 125 -3.60 -23.78 15.04
C VAL A 125 -4.31 -23.54 13.71
N CYS A 126 -5.48 -24.14 13.53
CA CYS A 126 -6.28 -24.05 12.30
C CYS A 126 -7.72 -24.54 12.56
N GLN A 127 -8.64 -24.12 11.69
CA GLN A 127 -10.09 -24.33 11.83
C GLN A 127 -10.76 -24.43 10.45
N GLY A 128 -11.67 -25.38 10.27
CA GLY A 128 -12.34 -25.67 8.99
C GLY A 128 -11.44 -26.33 7.95
N GLY A 129 -11.99 -26.61 6.76
CA GLY A 129 -11.32 -27.34 5.69
C GLY A 129 -11.38 -28.87 5.85
N LEU A 130 -10.57 -29.60 5.07
CA LEU A 130 -10.43 -31.06 5.11
C LEU A 130 -9.04 -31.52 5.62
N SER A 131 -8.14 -30.57 5.85
CA SER A 131 -6.81 -30.83 6.38
C SER A 131 -6.20 -29.58 6.97
N CYS A 132 -5.09 -29.76 7.66
CA CYS A 132 -4.30 -28.69 8.26
C CYS A 132 -2.83 -29.08 8.33
N LEU A 133 -1.99 -28.21 7.79
CA LEU A 133 -0.54 -28.28 7.91
C LEU A 133 -0.13 -27.73 9.28
N VAL A 134 0.68 -28.49 10.02
CA VAL A 134 1.14 -28.13 11.37
C VAL A 134 2.64 -28.46 11.52
N THR A 135 3.32 -27.81 12.45
CA THR A 135 4.74 -28.11 12.76
C THR A 135 4.87 -29.39 13.58
N ALA A 136 6.10 -29.90 13.74
CA ALA A 136 6.34 -31.05 14.62
C ALA A 136 5.94 -30.72 16.07
N GLY A 137 5.12 -31.59 16.69
CA GLY A 137 4.49 -31.30 17.97
C GLY A 137 3.34 -32.25 18.32
N ASN A 138 2.70 -31.99 19.47
CA ASN A 138 1.52 -32.74 19.92
C ASN A 138 0.26 -31.89 19.71
N TYR A 139 -0.77 -32.50 19.13
CA TYR A 139 -2.03 -31.81 18.83
C TYR A 139 -3.27 -32.53 19.34
N ILE A 140 -4.32 -31.73 19.51
CA ILE A 140 -5.69 -32.13 19.76
C ILE A 140 -6.48 -31.78 18.50
N VAL A 141 -7.28 -32.70 17.99
CA VAL A 141 -8.22 -32.44 16.88
C VAL A 141 -9.64 -32.60 17.40
N ILE A 142 -10.53 -31.67 17.07
CA ILE A 142 -11.92 -31.65 17.52
C ILE A 142 -12.83 -31.48 16.32
N ASN A 143 -13.73 -32.44 16.07
CA ASN A 143 -14.86 -32.25 15.16
C ASN A 143 -16.04 -31.73 15.99
N HIS A 144 -16.42 -30.46 15.77
CA HIS A 144 -17.50 -29.82 16.51
C HIS A 144 -18.90 -30.26 16.04
N THR A 145 -19.01 -30.82 14.83
CA THR A 145 -20.27 -31.36 14.29
C THR A 145 -20.59 -32.73 14.91
N THR A 146 -19.60 -33.60 15.11
CA THR A 146 -19.78 -34.93 15.72
C THR A 146 -19.46 -34.97 17.21
N SER A 147 -18.91 -33.89 17.78
CA SER A 147 -18.34 -33.82 19.14
C SER A 147 -17.22 -34.84 19.40
N GLN A 148 -16.57 -35.36 18.35
CA GLN A 148 -15.43 -36.26 18.46
C GLN A 148 -14.14 -35.47 18.75
N ARG A 149 -13.30 -36.01 19.63
CA ARG A 149 -12.01 -35.45 20.01
C ARG A 149 -10.93 -36.52 19.89
N TRP A 150 -9.85 -36.18 19.18
CA TRP A 150 -8.63 -36.96 19.10
C TRP A 150 -7.54 -36.22 19.89
N GLU A 151 -6.83 -36.94 20.75
CA GLU A 151 -5.80 -36.40 21.64
C GLU A 151 -4.47 -37.11 21.37
N ASN A 152 -3.36 -36.43 21.60
CA ASN A 152 -2.01 -36.96 21.38
C ASN A 152 -1.73 -37.30 19.91
N ILE A 153 -2.18 -36.45 18.98
CA ILE A 153 -1.76 -36.52 17.58
C ILE A 153 -0.33 -36.01 17.52
N VAL A 154 0.63 -36.93 17.47
CA VAL A 154 2.06 -36.62 17.43
C VAL A 154 2.49 -36.45 15.98
N ILE A 155 2.93 -35.25 15.64
CA ILE A 155 3.55 -34.94 14.36
C ILE A 155 5.05 -34.99 14.56
N THR A 156 5.67 -36.06 14.04
CA THR A 156 7.11 -36.33 14.17
C THR A 156 7.91 -35.81 12.97
N GLY A 157 7.33 -34.90 12.18
CA GLY A 157 7.77 -34.55 10.83
C GLY A 157 9.28 -34.40 10.63
N ASP A 158 9.76 -34.92 9.51
CA ASP A 158 11.05 -34.49 8.98
C ASP A 158 11.02 -32.95 8.82
N ASN A 159 12.04 -32.27 9.33
CA ASN A 159 12.12 -30.80 9.33
C ASN A 159 12.40 -30.19 7.94
N ASP A 160 12.24 -30.98 6.87
CA ASP A 160 12.73 -30.74 5.50
C ASP A 160 11.59 -30.61 4.47
N ALA A 161 10.40 -30.16 4.89
CA ALA A 161 9.44 -29.47 4.02
C ALA A 161 9.58 -27.96 4.29
N PRO A 162 10.46 -27.24 3.57
CA PRO A 162 10.92 -25.96 4.06
C PRO A 162 9.89 -24.84 3.80
N LEU A 163 9.61 -24.03 4.82
CA LEU A 163 9.21 -22.63 4.62
C LEU A 163 10.44 -21.86 4.10
N GLN A 164 10.85 -22.14 2.88
CA GLN A 164 11.90 -21.43 2.16
C GLN A 164 11.25 -20.44 1.19
N ALA A 165 11.81 -19.23 1.13
CA ALA A 165 11.48 -18.27 0.10
C ALA A 165 11.86 -18.87 -1.25
N VAL A 166 10.88 -19.15 -2.12
CA VAL A 166 11.16 -19.77 -3.43
C VAL A 166 11.55 -18.69 -4.44
N ASP A 167 12.26 -19.08 -5.50
CA ASP A 167 12.74 -18.16 -6.55
C ASP A 167 13.63 -17.01 -6.04
N LEU A 168 14.51 -17.29 -5.05
CA LEU A 168 15.55 -16.32 -4.68
C LEU A 168 16.49 -16.08 -5.87
N ARG A 169 16.47 -14.85 -6.38
CA ARG A 169 17.36 -14.32 -7.41
C ARG A 169 17.93 -12.97 -6.97
N TYR A 170 18.92 -12.48 -7.69
CA TYR A 170 19.36 -11.09 -7.58
C TYR A 170 19.44 -10.47 -8.96
N GLU A 171 19.28 -9.17 -9.03
CA GLU A 171 19.65 -8.35 -10.17
C GLU A 171 20.76 -7.40 -9.72
N ARG A 172 21.79 -7.23 -10.55
CA ARG A 172 22.95 -6.40 -10.23
C ARG A 172 22.77 -5.05 -10.92
N TYR A 173 22.82 -3.98 -10.13
CA TYR A 173 22.63 -2.60 -10.62
C TYR A 173 23.95 -1.82 -10.71
N SER A 174 24.99 -2.22 -9.97
CA SER A 174 26.37 -1.74 -10.15
C SER A 174 27.39 -2.76 -9.64
N SER A 175 28.69 -2.44 -9.61
CA SER A 175 29.68 -3.29 -8.92
C SER A 175 29.39 -3.41 -7.41
N THR A 176 28.84 -2.36 -6.79
CA THR A 176 28.57 -2.23 -5.35
C THR A 176 27.09 -2.32 -4.95
N ALA A 177 26.16 -2.47 -5.90
CA ALA A 177 24.72 -2.52 -5.63
C ALA A 177 23.99 -3.66 -6.35
N ILE A 178 23.05 -4.29 -5.65
CA ILE A 178 22.11 -5.30 -6.17
C ILE A 178 20.74 -5.11 -5.52
N GLU A 179 19.71 -5.75 -6.08
CA GLU A 179 18.50 -6.09 -5.34
C GLU A 179 18.27 -7.60 -5.33
N LEU A 180 17.89 -8.12 -4.16
CA LEU A 180 17.48 -9.50 -3.95
C LEU A 180 15.96 -9.59 -4.14
N PHE A 181 15.48 -10.59 -4.88
CA PHE A 181 14.06 -10.86 -5.07
C PHE A 181 13.73 -12.30 -4.70
N TRP A 182 12.57 -12.52 -4.09
CA TRP A 182 12.07 -13.86 -3.76
C TRP A 182 10.53 -13.90 -3.80
N ALA A 183 9.96 -15.10 -3.65
CA ALA A 183 8.53 -15.30 -3.55
C ALA A 183 8.14 -15.97 -2.22
N HIS A 184 6.87 -15.78 -1.82
CA HIS A 184 6.30 -16.49 -0.68
C HIS A 184 6.29 -18.02 -0.93
N PRO A 185 6.53 -18.86 0.10
CA PRO A 185 6.33 -20.29 -0.01
C PRO A 185 4.87 -20.59 -0.37
N ALA A 186 4.63 -21.55 -1.27
CA ALA A 186 3.28 -21.92 -1.68
C ALA A 186 2.44 -22.40 -0.48
N GLY A 187 1.29 -21.76 -0.25
CA GLY A 187 0.41 -22.05 0.89
C GLY A 187 0.80 -21.41 2.22
N ALA A 188 1.80 -20.51 2.24
CA ALA A 188 2.15 -19.77 3.45
C ALA A 188 1.09 -18.72 3.81
N GLN A 189 0.85 -18.54 5.12
CA GLN A 189 -0.13 -17.59 5.64
C GLN A 189 0.52 -16.20 5.80
N LEU A 190 -0.11 -15.17 5.22
CA LEU A 190 0.40 -13.80 5.21
C LEU A 190 -0.10 -12.98 6.42
N PRO A 191 0.64 -11.93 6.84
CA PRO A 191 1.94 -11.48 6.32
C PRO A 191 3.11 -12.32 6.86
N ILE A 192 4.14 -12.50 6.04
CA ILE A 192 5.41 -13.12 6.45
C ILE A 192 6.44 -12.01 6.61
N THR A 193 7.05 -11.92 7.80
CA THR A 193 8.27 -11.13 7.97
C THR A 193 9.47 -11.98 7.58
N TYR A 194 10.36 -11.44 6.75
CA TYR A 194 11.65 -12.01 6.38
C TYR A 194 12.77 -11.34 7.18
N THR A 195 13.80 -12.10 7.51
CA THR A 195 15.07 -11.62 8.07
C THR A 195 16.15 -11.83 7.02
N ILE A 196 16.92 -10.77 6.74
CA ILE A 196 17.98 -10.77 5.74
C ILE A 196 19.32 -10.81 6.47
N PHE A 197 20.19 -11.71 6.03
CA PHE A 197 21.57 -11.83 6.49
C PHE A 197 22.52 -11.64 5.30
N GLN A 198 23.60 -10.89 5.51
CA GLN A 198 24.75 -10.74 4.61
C GLN A 198 25.98 -11.28 5.35
N ASP A 199 26.64 -12.28 4.79
CA ASP A 199 27.80 -12.99 5.36
C ASP A 199 27.60 -13.38 6.84
N ASP A 200 26.48 -14.07 7.09
CA ASP A 200 25.97 -14.53 8.41
C ASP A 200 25.58 -13.40 9.40
N ILE A 201 25.72 -12.11 9.04
CA ILE A 201 25.31 -10.97 9.86
C ILE A 201 23.89 -10.54 9.46
N GLN A 202 22.99 -10.42 10.43
CA GLN A 202 21.64 -9.88 10.19
C GLN A 202 21.74 -8.39 9.84
N VAL A 203 21.31 -8.01 8.63
CA VAL A 203 21.29 -6.62 8.15
C VAL A 203 19.91 -5.96 8.30
N GLY A 204 18.83 -6.74 8.29
CA GLY A 204 17.49 -6.17 8.43
C GLY A 204 16.35 -7.18 8.44
N THR A 205 15.12 -6.65 8.43
CA THR A 205 13.88 -7.41 8.32
C THR A 205 12.88 -6.65 7.46
N THR A 206 12.13 -7.35 6.60
CA THR A 206 11.08 -6.77 5.75
C THR A 206 9.84 -7.64 5.70
N GLN A 207 8.68 -7.09 5.34
CA GLN A 207 7.50 -7.87 4.93
C GLN A 207 7.33 -7.94 3.41
N GLY A 208 8.19 -7.22 2.66
CA GLY A 208 8.24 -7.26 1.20
C GLY A 208 8.83 -8.57 0.65
N LEU A 209 8.89 -8.62 -0.67
CA LEU A 209 9.44 -9.71 -1.47
C LEU A 209 10.77 -9.35 -2.17
N SER A 210 11.31 -8.18 -1.85
CA SER A 210 12.62 -7.73 -2.30
C SER A 210 13.41 -7.03 -1.20
N TRP A 211 14.73 -6.88 -1.42
CA TRP A 211 15.66 -6.20 -0.53
C TRP A 211 16.83 -5.63 -1.33
N PHE A 212 16.87 -4.30 -1.43
CA PHE A 212 18.00 -3.56 -1.99
C PHE A 212 19.24 -3.69 -1.10
N VAL A 213 20.42 -3.83 -1.70
CA VAL A 213 21.71 -3.87 -1.00
C VAL A 213 22.66 -2.90 -1.68
N GLU A 214 23.09 -1.91 -0.90
CA GLU A 214 24.17 -0.99 -1.19
C GLU A 214 25.48 -1.43 -0.51
N GLU A 215 26.59 -0.76 -0.82
CA GLU A 215 27.92 -1.00 -0.22
C GLU A 215 28.46 -2.45 -0.35
N LEU A 216 28.13 -3.19 -1.41
CA LEU A 216 28.81 -4.46 -1.69
C LEU A 216 30.31 -4.22 -1.96
N ASP A 217 31.16 -4.94 -1.22
CA ASP A 217 32.56 -5.22 -1.57
C ASP A 217 32.61 -5.93 -2.95
N ASP A 218 32.99 -5.19 -3.98
CA ASP A 218 32.99 -5.64 -5.38
C ASP A 218 34.17 -6.57 -5.72
N ASP A 219 35.21 -6.58 -4.89
CA ASP A 219 36.35 -7.49 -4.94
C ASP A 219 36.04 -8.87 -4.29
N GLN A 220 34.95 -8.99 -3.52
CA GLN A 220 34.57 -10.24 -2.82
C GLN A 220 33.26 -10.86 -3.31
N THR A 221 33.19 -12.19 -3.25
CA THR A 221 31.91 -12.91 -3.37
C THR A 221 31.21 -12.88 -2.03
N GLN A 222 30.02 -12.29 -1.99
CA GLN A 222 29.21 -12.15 -0.79
C GLN A 222 28.06 -13.16 -0.78
N SER A 223 27.62 -13.52 0.42
CA SER A 223 26.55 -14.48 0.65
C SER A 223 25.36 -13.83 1.33
N PHE A 224 24.19 -13.96 0.72
CA PHE A 224 22.94 -13.49 1.29
C PHE A 224 22.09 -14.69 1.70
N LEU A 225 21.44 -14.62 2.85
CA LEU A 225 20.51 -15.62 3.36
C LEU A 225 19.19 -14.93 3.73
N ILE A 226 18.10 -15.36 3.10
CA ILE A 226 16.76 -14.83 3.35
C ILE A 226 15.94 -15.88 4.07
N LYS A 227 15.39 -15.49 5.22
CA LYS A 227 14.81 -16.41 6.20
C LYS A 227 13.47 -15.90 6.71
N PRO A 228 12.35 -16.62 6.53
CA PRO A 228 11.10 -16.27 7.20
C PRO A 228 11.26 -16.26 8.72
N PHE A 229 10.55 -15.35 9.38
CA PHE A 229 10.57 -15.19 10.83
C PHE A 229 10.22 -16.52 11.52
N ASP A 230 11.07 -16.92 12.48
CA ASP A 230 11.01 -18.20 13.22
C ASP A 230 11.21 -19.50 12.39
N ALA A 231 11.62 -19.43 11.13
CA ALA A 231 12.03 -20.63 10.38
C ALA A 231 13.31 -21.28 10.97
N ALA A 232 13.54 -22.56 10.67
CA ALA A 232 14.82 -23.21 10.99
C ALA A 232 15.91 -22.86 9.97
N GLN A 233 15.56 -22.87 8.68
CA GLN A 233 16.43 -22.63 7.52
C GLN A 233 15.90 -21.45 6.68
N GLY A 234 16.74 -20.90 5.81
CA GLY A 234 16.36 -19.92 4.78
C GLY A 234 16.89 -20.34 3.41
N VAL A 235 16.77 -19.49 2.40
CA VAL A 235 17.42 -19.69 1.09
C VAL A 235 18.60 -18.75 0.96
N SER A 236 19.72 -19.29 0.50
CA SER A 236 20.93 -18.51 0.27
C SER A 236 21.21 -18.31 -1.22
N ILE A 237 21.78 -17.15 -1.54
CA ILE A 237 22.36 -16.86 -2.84
C ILE A 237 23.74 -16.26 -2.67
N SER A 238 24.68 -16.67 -3.52
CA SER A 238 26.02 -16.09 -3.57
C SER A 238 26.09 -15.12 -4.75
N VAL A 239 26.45 -13.89 -4.43
CA VAL A 239 26.63 -12.81 -5.40
C VAL A 239 28.14 -12.72 -5.66
N PRO A 240 28.62 -13.08 -6.86
CA PRO A 240 30.05 -13.08 -7.15
C PRO A 240 30.58 -11.64 -7.15
N ALA A 241 31.87 -11.52 -6.80
CA ALA A 241 32.68 -10.32 -7.05
C ALA A 241 32.46 -9.83 -8.49
N SER A 242 32.44 -8.51 -8.70
CA SER A 242 32.16 -7.97 -10.03
C SER A 242 33.28 -8.36 -11.00
N THR A 243 32.91 -8.88 -12.17
CA THR A 243 33.86 -9.08 -13.29
C THR A 243 33.89 -7.90 -14.24
N GLU A 244 33.02 -6.91 -14.03
CA GLU A 244 33.11 -5.62 -14.70
C GLU A 244 34.33 -4.92 -14.13
N SER A 245 35.27 -4.57 -15.00
CA SER A 245 36.44 -3.83 -14.57
C SER A 245 36.00 -2.44 -14.17
N HIS A 246 35.83 -2.21 -12.87
CA HIS A 246 35.84 -0.87 -12.32
C HIS A 246 37.15 -0.23 -12.81
N SER A 247 37.03 0.75 -13.71
CA SER A 247 38.07 1.78 -13.78
C SER A 247 38.16 2.34 -12.37
N PRO A 248 39.36 2.61 -11.82
CA PRO A 248 39.48 3.32 -10.55
C PRO A 248 39.14 4.81 -10.74
N ASP A 249 37.96 5.07 -11.30
CA ASP A 249 37.19 6.31 -11.27
C ASP A 249 36.16 6.17 -10.14
N GLY A 250 36.68 5.92 -8.93
CA GLY A 250 36.00 6.49 -7.77
C GLY A 250 35.98 8.02 -7.94
N ASP A 251 34.87 8.64 -7.53
CA ASP A 251 34.56 10.09 -7.62
C ASP A 251 33.64 10.53 -8.79
N SER A 252 33.02 9.62 -9.55
CA SER A 252 31.86 9.98 -10.41
C SER A 252 30.67 10.42 -9.55
N ILE A 253 30.24 11.68 -9.69
CA ILE A 253 29.18 12.29 -8.88
C ILE A 253 27.81 11.64 -9.17
N LEU A 254 27.54 11.30 -10.43
CA LEU A 254 26.34 10.62 -10.87
C LEU A 254 26.68 9.23 -11.43
N SER A 255 25.98 8.20 -10.94
CA SER A 255 26.19 6.79 -11.30
C SER A 255 24.88 6.00 -11.13
N LEU A 256 24.81 4.75 -11.62
CA LEU A 256 23.66 3.89 -11.30
C LEU A 256 23.49 3.64 -9.79
N ALA A 257 24.56 3.67 -8.99
CA ALA A 257 24.51 3.35 -7.57
C ALA A 257 23.77 4.41 -6.74
N ASN A 258 23.72 5.67 -7.19
CA ASN A 258 23.00 6.77 -6.53
C ASN A 258 21.85 7.35 -7.38
N ALA A 259 21.64 6.83 -8.59
CA ALA A 259 20.66 7.33 -9.55
C ALA A 259 19.23 7.38 -9.02
N GLU A 260 18.77 6.34 -8.30
CA GLU A 260 17.40 6.30 -7.77
C GLU A 260 17.15 7.44 -6.77
N GLN A 261 18.02 7.56 -5.75
CA GLN A 261 17.92 8.59 -4.72
C GLN A 261 18.08 10.01 -5.30
N ILE A 262 18.96 10.22 -6.28
CA ILE A 262 19.09 11.53 -6.94
C ILE A 262 17.85 11.86 -7.73
N VAL A 263 17.33 10.92 -8.53
CA VAL A 263 16.14 11.14 -9.35
C VAL A 263 14.92 11.40 -8.45
N LYS A 264 14.84 10.75 -7.29
CA LYS A 264 13.83 11.00 -6.25
C LYS A 264 13.82 12.41 -5.70
N GLU A 265 14.97 12.90 -5.25
CA GLU A 265 15.05 14.23 -4.65
C GLU A 265 14.95 15.34 -5.72
N VAL A 266 15.50 15.10 -6.92
CA VAL A 266 15.28 15.98 -8.09
C VAL A 266 13.80 16.08 -8.43
N VAL A 267 13.06 14.98 -8.37
CA VAL A 267 11.61 14.99 -8.56
C VAL A 267 10.89 15.79 -7.46
N ALA A 268 11.22 15.59 -6.19
CA ALA A 268 10.62 16.36 -5.10
C ALA A 268 10.82 17.88 -5.30
N VAL A 269 11.98 18.28 -5.84
CA VAL A 269 12.25 19.66 -6.24
C VAL A 269 11.42 20.11 -7.46
N ILE A 270 11.25 19.27 -8.49
CA ILE A 270 10.35 19.56 -9.63
C ILE A 270 8.91 19.77 -9.14
N ASN A 271 8.46 18.96 -8.20
CA ASN A 271 7.14 19.01 -7.56
C ASN A 271 6.94 20.19 -6.61
N GLU A 272 7.95 21.05 -6.41
CA GLU A 272 7.91 22.19 -5.49
C GLU A 272 7.74 21.81 -4.00
N GLU A 273 7.90 20.53 -3.59
CA GLU A 273 7.54 20.05 -2.23
C GLU A 273 8.13 20.88 -1.08
N ALA A 274 9.39 21.31 -1.20
CA ALA A 274 10.05 22.17 -0.22
C ALA A 274 9.55 23.64 -0.23
N ILE A 275 9.08 24.11 -1.38
CA ILE A 275 8.49 25.44 -1.58
C ILE A 275 7.04 25.44 -1.08
N ASP A 276 6.23 24.45 -1.45
CA ASP A 276 4.88 24.18 -0.93
C ASP A 276 4.87 24.16 0.60
N ALA A 277 5.83 23.45 1.21
CA ALA A 277 5.95 23.36 2.66
C ALA A 277 6.14 24.73 3.34
N ILE A 278 6.80 25.71 2.71
CA ILE A 278 6.87 27.09 3.24
C ILE A 278 5.46 27.70 3.30
N PHE A 279 4.71 27.58 2.20
CA PHE A 279 3.39 28.18 2.06
C PHE A 279 2.35 27.51 2.95
N ASP A 280 2.35 26.18 3.05
CA ASP A 280 1.47 25.43 3.94
C ASP A 280 1.70 25.78 5.42
N ASN A 281 2.96 25.87 5.85
CA ASN A 281 3.28 26.30 7.22
C ASN A 281 2.80 27.74 7.48
N ALA A 282 3.03 28.66 6.54
CA ALA A 282 2.53 30.04 6.64
C ALA A 282 1.00 30.10 6.68
N ALA A 283 0.32 29.33 5.82
CA ALA A 283 -1.13 29.25 5.75
C ALA A 283 -1.74 28.60 7.00
N GLN A 284 -1.01 27.76 7.73
CA GLN A 284 -1.43 27.22 9.03
C GLN A 284 -1.26 28.24 10.16
N ASP A 285 -0.09 28.88 10.28
CA ASP A 285 0.21 29.80 11.38
C ASP A 285 -0.53 31.15 11.28
N LEU A 286 -0.83 31.62 10.06
CA LEU A 286 -1.51 32.89 9.81
C LEU A 286 -3.05 32.77 9.80
N LYS A 287 -3.61 31.71 10.41
CA LYS A 287 -5.06 31.55 10.63
C LYS A 287 -5.57 32.39 11.79
N PHE A 288 -6.44 33.36 11.51
CA PHE A 288 -7.05 34.23 12.53
C PHE A 288 -8.58 34.16 12.49
N GLN A 289 -9.20 33.69 13.59
CA GLN A 289 -10.68 33.61 13.73
C GLN A 289 -11.39 32.89 12.56
N ASN A 290 -10.86 31.75 12.12
CA ASN A 290 -11.37 31.00 10.95
C ASN A 290 -11.28 31.76 9.61
N LYS A 291 -10.56 32.88 9.54
CA LYS A 291 -10.13 33.53 8.31
C LYS A 291 -8.62 33.37 8.15
N THR A 292 -8.19 32.77 7.04
CA THR A 292 -6.77 32.63 6.73
C THR A 292 -6.27 33.90 6.05
N PHE A 293 -5.14 34.45 6.50
CA PHE A 293 -4.34 35.33 5.63
C PHE A 293 -3.55 34.41 4.71
N TYR A 294 -4.13 34.04 3.57
CA TYR A 294 -3.57 33.04 2.67
C TYR A 294 -2.22 33.49 2.10
N ILE A 295 -1.22 32.62 2.22
CA ILE A 295 -0.15 32.50 1.25
C ILE A 295 -0.27 31.05 0.76
N SER A 296 -0.59 30.87 -0.52
CA SER A 296 -0.77 29.56 -1.17
C SER A 296 -0.10 29.61 -2.52
N ASN A 297 0.52 28.54 -2.97
CA ASN A 297 1.05 28.38 -4.33
C ASN A 297 0.22 27.42 -5.20
N THR A 298 -0.91 26.93 -4.69
CA THR A 298 -1.86 26.11 -5.45
C THR A 298 -2.57 26.89 -6.57
N ILE A 299 -3.10 26.15 -7.54
CA ILE A 299 -3.88 26.63 -8.71
C ILE A 299 -4.99 27.67 -8.44
N ASP A 300 -5.55 27.73 -7.23
CA ASP A 300 -6.71 28.58 -6.89
C ASP A 300 -6.34 30.04 -6.52
N ASP A 301 -5.39 30.62 -7.28
CA ASP A 301 -4.81 31.97 -7.14
C ASP A 301 -3.91 32.23 -5.90
N ILE A 302 -2.77 32.91 -6.11
CA ILE A 302 -2.11 33.69 -5.05
C ILE A 302 -2.99 34.94 -4.78
N VAL A 303 -3.95 34.79 -3.88
CA VAL A 303 -4.98 35.81 -3.62
C VAL A 303 -5.07 36.19 -2.13
N PHE A 304 -4.73 37.45 -1.84
CA PHE A 304 -5.04 38.11 -0.59
C PHE A 304 -6.43 38.77 -0.66
N LEU A 305 -7.51 37.99 -0.47
CA LEU A 305 -8.87 38.54 -0.38
C LEU A 305 -9.52 38.31 1.00
N GLU A 306 -10.20 39.36 1.45
CA GLU A 306 -10.95 39.38 2.71
C GLU A 306 -12.20 38.48 2.59
N GLY A 307 -12.12 37.25 3.11
CA GLY A 307 -13.22 36.29 3.10
C GLY A 307 -14.52 36.87 3.66
N GLY A 308 -15.52 37.05 2.79
CA GLY A 308 -16.68 37.88 3.07
C GLY A 308 -17.84 37.18 3.80
N GLU A 309 -18.14 37.65 5.00
CA GLU A 309 -19.53 37.91 5.39
C GLU A 309 -19.64 39.40 5.75
N GLN A 310 -20.56 40.12 5.11
CA GLN A 310 -20.90 41.51 5.46
C GLN A 310 -21.74 41.53 6.75
N ASN A 311 -21.06 41.42 7.89
CA ASN A 311 -21.62 41.69 9.23
C ASN A 311 -20.83 42.87 9.83
N PRO A 312 -21.47 43.78 10.60
CA PRO A 312 -20.96 45.14 10.75
C PRO A 312 -19.65 45.20 11.52
N ALA A 313 -18.77 46.10 11.08
CA ALA A 313 -17.46 46.33 11.66
C ALA A 313 -17.53 46.57 13.18
N TYR A 314 -16.82 45.74 13.94
CA TYR A 314 -16.53 45.93 15.36
C TYR A 314 -15.02 45.82 15.60
N PRO A 315 -14.50 46.48 16.66
CA PRO A 315 -13.39 47.40 16.44
C PRO A 315 -12.03 46.71 16.46
N LEU A 316 -11.32 46.82 15.34
CA LEU A 316 -9.87 47.04 15.39
C LEU A 316 -9.62 48.36 16.16
N GLU A 317 -8.54 48.43 16.92
CA GLU A 317 -8.27 49.53 17.84
C GLU A 317 -7.86 50.80 17.07
N ASN A 318 -8.86 51.53 16.59
CA ASN A 318 -8.71 52.70 15.73
C ASN A 318 -7.94 53.83 16.42
N GLN A 319 -6.73 54.15 15.92
CA GLN A 319 -6.16 55.48 16.04
C GLN A 319 -5.77 56.05 14.66
N TYR A 320 -6.64 56.96 14.19
CA TYR A 320 -6.42 58.14 13.34
C TYR A 320 -5.37 58.13 12.19
N GLY A 321 -5.65 58.73 11.03
CA GLY A 321 -6.80 59.58 10.70
C GLY A 321 -6.79 60.10 9.26
N GLU A 322 -7.75 60.97 8.96
CA GLU A 322 -8.05 61.45 7.60
C GLU A 322 -6.91 62.25 6.94
N GLY A 323 -6.69 62.01 5.65
CA GLY A 323 -5.81 62.76 4.76
C GLY A 323 -6.15 62.44 3.30
N ASP A 324 -6.14 63.46 2.43
CA ASP A 324 -6.62 63.36 1.05
C ASP A 324 -5.80 62.41 0.15
N TYR A 325 -6.42 61.97 -0.94
CA TYR A 325 -5.92 60.92 -1.86
C TYR A 325 -4.74 61.36 -2.76
N TYR A 326 -4.17 60.34 -3.43
CA TYR A 326 -3.09 60.30 -4.43
C TYR A 326 -1.66 60.04 -3.89
N ASP A 327 -0.92 59.22 -4.65
CA ASP A 327 0.42 58.67 -4.37
C ASP A 327 0.50 57.47 -3.37
N ALA A 328 1.57 56.68 -3.47
CA ALA A 328 1.78 55.33 -2.91
C ALA A 328 1.99 55.29 -1.38
N THR A 329 1.03 55.85 -0.64
CA THR A 329 1.12 56.14 0.81
C THR A 329 0.12 55.36 1.65
N ARG A 330 -0.70 54.50 1.02
CA ARG A 330 -1.71 53.69 1.71
C ARG A 330 -1.22 52.27 1.90
N TYR A 331 -0.93 51.95 3.16
CA TYR A 331 -0.79 50.57 3.61
C TYR A 331 -1.67 50.33 4.84
N SER A 332 -2.25 49.15 4.94
CA SER A 332 -2.82 48.66 6.20
C SER A 332 -1.72 48.03 7.02
N ALA A 333 -1.60 48.41 8.29
CA ALA A 333 -0.58 47.91 9.21
C ALA A 333 -1.20 47.01 10.28
N TYR A 334 -0.62 45.84 10.50
CA TYR A 334 -1.03 44.87 11.50
C TYR A 334 0.16 44.55 12.40
N SER A 335 -0.08 44.37 13.70
CA SER A 335 0.93 43.87 14.64
C SER A 335 0.67 42.39 14.90
N CYS A 336 1.72 41.56 14.82
CA CYS A 336 1.57 40.12 15.06
C CYS A 336 1.65 39.85 16.57
N ALA A 337 0.86 38.88 17.06
CA ALA A 337 0.52 38.77 18.49
C ALA A 337 1.73 38.55 19.41
N ALA A 338 2.81 37.96 18.89
CA ALA A 338 4.05 37.70 19.63
C ALA A 338 5.24 38.62 19.23
N GLY A 339 5.03 39.61 18.34
CA GLY A 339 6.05 40.57 17.90
C GLY A 339 6.04 40.83 16.41
N GLY A 340 6.63 41.96 15.99
CA GLY A 340 6.69 42.38 14.59
C GLY A 340 5.33 42.75 13.98
N GLY A 341 5.25 42.79 12.65
CA GLY A 341 4.04 43.19 11.95
C GLY A 341 4.01 42.89 10.45
N ILE A 342 2.85 43.18 9.85
CA ILE A 342 2.57 43.02 8.43
C ILE A 342 2.10 44.36 7.87
N LYS A 343 2.57 44.74 6.68
CA LYS A 343 2.13 45.94 5.94
C LYS A 343 1.57 45.53 4.58
N LEU A 344 0.30 45.80 4.33
CA LEU A 344 -0.39 45.53 3.06
C LEU A 344 -0.46 46.81 2.22
N TYR A 345 0.34 46.89 1.15
CA TYR A 345 0.29 47.96 0.16
C TYR A 345 -0.63 47.57 -1.00
N SER A 346 -1.42 48.52 -1.52
CA SER A 346 -2.28 48.29 -2.68
C SER A 346 -2.22 49.46 -3.66
N ALA A 347 -2.02 49.13 -4.94
CA ALA A 347 -1.93 50.05 -6.06
C ALA A 347 -3.00 49.71 -7.11
N TYR A 348 -4.23 50.14 -6.84
CA TYR A 348 -5.41 49.89 -7.70
C TYR A 348 -5.25 50.34 -9.15
N GLU A 349 -4.43 51.36 -9.45
CA GLU A 349 -4.23 51.86 -10.81
C GLU A 349 -3.48 50.89 -11.73
N VAL A 350 -2.75 49.92 -11.15
CA VAL A 350 -1.91 48.94 -11.87
C VAL A 350 -2.22 47.49 -11.49
N ASN A 351 -3.35 47.25 -10.79
CA ASN A 351 -3.76 45.94 -10.26
C ASN A 351 -2.60 45.21 -9.55
N ALA A 352 -1.94 45.91 -8.63
CA ALA A 352 -0.83 45.36 -7.84
C ALA A 352 -1.05 45.53 -6.33
N SER A 353 -0.48 44.61 -5.55
CA SER A 353 -0.39 44.69 -4.09
C SER A 353 0.90 44.05 -3.61
N ASP A 354 1.40 44.50 -2.47
CA ASP A 354 2.57 43.93 -1.78
C ASP A 354 2.26 43.71 -0.30
N THR A 355 2.63 42.55 0.22
CA THR A 355 2.52 42.15 1.62
C THR A 355 3.94 42.08 2.19
N VAL A 356 4.29 43.04 3.05
CA VAL A 356 5.61 43.10 3.70
C VAL A 356 5.51 42.56 5.12
N PHE A 357 6.20 41.46 5.40
CA PHE A 357 6.40 40.89 6.73
C PHE A 357 7.65 41.52 7.35
N ASP A 358 7.51 42.06 8.56
CA ASP A 358 8.58 42.72 9.31
C ASP A 358 8.68 42.03 10.68
N ASN A 359 9.49 40.97 10.73
CA ASN A 359 9.72 40.11 11.89
C ASN A 359 8.41 39.62 12.56
N CYS A 360 7.38 39.35 11.77
CA CYS A 360 6.05 38.98 12.25
C CYS A 360 6.08 37.60 12.91
N VAL A 361 5.82 37.54 14.22
CA VAL A 361 5.78 36.28 14.96
C VAL A 361 4.35 35.74 14.97
N ALA A 362 4.15 34.58 14.31
CA ALA A 362 2.89 33.86 14.23
C ALA A 362 3.16 32.36 14.45
N GLY A 363 2.26 31.67 15.18
CA GLY A 363 2.51 30.29 15.61
C GLY A 363 3.81 30.15 16.40
N SER A 364 4.68 29.23 15.96
CA SER A 364 6.05 29.06 16.48
C SER A 364 7.12 29.79 15.66
N ASN A 365 6.72 30.50 14.61
CA ASN A 365 7.59 30.92 13.51
C ASN A 365 7.68 32.45 13.38
N ILE A 366 8.76 32.92 12.77
CA ILE A 366 9.01 34.34 12.49
C ILE A 366 9.07 34.53 10.98
N TYR A 367 8.17 35.37 10.47
CA TYR A 367 8.01 35.69 9.06
C TYR A 367 8.63 37.05 8.74
N ASN A 368 9.40 37.12 7.66
CA ASN A 368 10.03 38.34 7.17
C ASN A 368 10.11 38.34 5.63
N GLY A 369 10.26 39.52 5.02
CA GLY A 369 10.37 39.68 3.56
C GLY A 369 9.08 40.18 2.91
N THR A 370 8.99 40.14 1.58
CA THR A 370 7.85 40.68 0.82
C THR A 370 7.31 39.66 -0.18
N THR A 371 5.99 39.51 -0.22
CA THR A 371 5.29 38.83 -1.33
C THR A 371 4.40 39.83 -2.04
N GLY A 372 4.06 39.61 -3.31
CA GLY A 372 3.25 40.54 -4.08
C GLY A 372 2.40 39.89 -5.16
N ILE A 373 1.54 40.71 -5.76
CA ILE A 373 0.69 40.38 -6.89
C ILE A 373 0.82 41.50 -7.94
N ARG A 374 0.82 41.17 -9.22
CA ARG A 374 0.87 42.09 -10.36
C ARG A 374 -0.10 41.66 -11.46
N ASN A 375 -0.60 42.64 -12.21
CA ASN A 375 -1.34 42.46 -13.47
C ASN A 375 -2.68 41.70 -13.36
N VAL A 376 -3.34 41.66 -12.19
CA VAL A 376 -4.58 40.88 -11.96
C VAL A 376 -5.66 41.20 -13.01
N GLN A 377 -5.78 40.34 -14.03
CA GLN A 377 -6.74 40.43 -15.12
C GLN A 377 -7.11 39.02 -15.58
N ARG A 378 -8.36 38.79 -16.00
CA ARG A 378 -8.75 37.49 -16.59
C ARG A 378 -8.20 37.35 -18.01
N GLY A 379 -7.61 36.21 -18.32
CA GLY A 379 -7.05 35.92 -19.66
C GLY A 379 -5.66 36.50 -19.91
N VAL A 380 -4.90 36.75 -18.84
CA VAL A 380 -3.44 36.99 -18.89
C VAL A 380 -2.76 36.11 -17.84
N ILE A 381 -1.44 36.03 -17.91
CA ILE A 381 -0.61 35.43 -16.88
C ILE A 381 -0.37 36.48 -15.79
N ASN A 382 -0.90 36.25 -14.58
CA ASN A 382 -0.62 37.08 -13.41
C ASN A 382 0.79 36.77 -12.90
N GLN A 383 1.44 37.75 -12.27
CA GLN A 383 2.79 37.60 -11.72
C GLN A 383 2.80 37.86 -10.21
N TYR A 384 3.56 37.05 -9.49
CA TYR A 384 3.55 36.97 -8.04
C TYR A 384 5.00 37.00 -7.53
N PRO A 385 5.59 38.20 -7.41
CA PRO A 385 6.97 38.33 -6.95
C PRO A 385 7.11 38.01 -5.46
N VAL A 386 8.22 37.37 -5.11
CA VAL A 386 8.66 37.07 -3.75
C VAL A 386 10.07 37.62 -3.56
N TYR A 387 10.26 38.46 -2.55
CA TYR A 387 11.53 39.14 -2.25
C TYR A 387 11.95 38.85 -0.81
N ASP A 388 13.01 38.07 -0.68
CA ASP A 388 13.68 37.67 0.57
C ASP A 388 12.70 37.17 1.62
N PHE A 389 11.66 36.44 1.18
CA PHE A 389 10.68 35.87 2.07
C PHE A 389 11.35 34.78 2.90
N SER A 390 11.16 34.82 4.20
CA SER A 390 11.85 33.93 5.12
C SER A 390 10.95 33.53 6.29
N VAL A 391 11.07 32.26 6.64
CA VAL A 391 10.38 31.63 7.78
C VAL A 391 11.46 31.07 8.69
N THR A 392 11.56 31.61 9.91
CA THR A 392 12.47 31.08 10.93
C THR A 392 11.69 30.35 12.00
N ASP A 393 12.01 29.08 12.23
CA ASP A 393 11.33 28.24 13.22
C ASP A 393 11.78 28.54 14.67
N SER A 394 11.11 27.90 15.64
CA SER A 394 11.46 28.05 17.06
C SER A 394 12.83 27.48 17.47
N SER A 395 13.47 26.70 16.61
CA SER A 395 14.84 26.17 16.78
C SER A 395 15.91 27.14 16.24
N GLY A 396 15.50 28.12 15.43
CA GLY A 396 16.39 29.05 14.74
C GLY A 396 16.79 28.60 13.33
N ASN A 397 16.15 27.57 12.77
CA ASN A 397 16.34 27.19 11.37
C ASN A 397 15.56 28.18 10.50
N THR A 398 16.22 28.76 9.49
CA THR A 398 15.60 29.69 8.55
C THR A 398 15.48 29.05 7.17
N GLN A 399 14.27 29.06 6.62
CA GLN A 399 14.01 28.82 5.21
C GLN A 399 13.87 30.18 4.50
N THR A 400 14.39 30.31 3.28
CA THR A 400 14.31 31.53 2.47
C THR A 400 13.87 31.24 1.04
N LEU A 401 13.03 32.10 0.48
CA LEU A 401 12.51 32.03 -0.88
C LEU A 401 12.53 33.44 -1.52
N SER A 402 13.09 33.53 -2.72
CA SER A 402 13.10 34.73 -3.57
C SER A 402 12.87 34.33 -5.02
N GLY A 403 12.08 35.08 -5.79
CA GLY A 403 11.79 34.74 -7.19
C GLY A 403 10.50 35.38 -7.71
N GLY A 404 10.02 34.89 -8.85
CA GLY A 404 8.67 35.22 -9.34
C GLY A 404 7.91 33.96 -9.71
N TYR A 405 6.75 33.74 -9.10
CA TYR A 405 5.77 32.80 -9.60
C TYR A 405 4.87 33.49 -10.63
N ALA A 406 4.40 32.76 -11.62
CA ALA A 406 3.47 33.21 -12.62
C ALA A 406 2.33 32.19 -12.73
N SER A 407 1.09 32.66 -12.90
CA SER A 407 -0.04 31.77 -13.19
C SER A 407 -1.18 32.50 -13.88
N GLY A 408 -1.81 31.86 -14.86
CA GLY A 408 -3.04 32.34 -15.47
C GLY A 408 -3.37 31.67 -16.80
N ASN A 409 -4.35 32.22 -17.51
CA ASN A 409 -4.82 31.65 -18.77
C ASN A 409 -4.12 32.29 -19.98
N LEU A 410 -3.59 31.44 -20.86
CA LEU A 410 -3.02 31.79 -22.16
C LEU A 410 -4.09 32.23 -23.18
N SER A 411 -5.36 31.88 -22.96
CA SER A 411 -6.48 32.19 -23.85
C SER A 411 -7.76 32.49 -23.07
N PHE A 412 -8.63 33.33 -23.66
CA PHE A 412 -9.98 33.59 -23.15
C PHE A 412 -11.01 32.57 -23.67
N VAL A 413 -10.66 31.77 -24.70
CA VAL A 413 -11.60 30.91 -25.45
C VAL A 413 -11.27 29.42 -25.33
N ALA A 414 -10.04 29.09 -24.97
CA ALA A 414 -9.60 27.75 -24.64
C ALA A 414 -9.16 27.74 -23.17
N PHE A 415 -9.36 26.63 -22.45
CA PHE A 415 -8.85 26.44 -21.09
C PHE A 415 -7.35 26.13 -21.13
N ASN A 416 -6.58 27.01 -21.78
CA ASN A 416 -5.13 26.92 -21.80
C ASN A 416 -4.60 27.74 -20.62
N SER A 417 -3.87 27.13 -19.71
CA SER A 417 -3.22 27.80 -18.59
C SER A 417 -1.73 27.51 -18.55
N GLU A 418 -1.00 28.41 -17.92
CA GLU A 418 0.42 28.30 -17.62
C GLU A 418 0.61 28.69 -16.16
N SER A 419 1.40 27.91 -15.41
CA SER A 419 1.76 28.19 -14.02
C SER A 419 3.20 27.76 -13.73
N GLY A 420 3.89 28.43 -12.80
CA GLY A 420 5.23 28.01 -12.38
C GLY A 420 6.14 29.15 -11.95
N TRP A 421 7.38 28.80 -11.61
CA TRP A 421 8.41 29.73 -11.15
C TRP A 421 9.34 30.16 -12.29
N HIS A 422 9.88 31.37 -12.13
CA HIS A 422 10.91 31.93 -13.00
C HIS A 422 12.03 32.53 -12.15
N SER A 423 13.26 32.05 -12.37
CA SER A 423 14.49 32.51 -11.70
C SER A 423 14.32 32.63 -10.18
N ALA A 424 13.72 31.60 -9.57
CA ALA A 424 13.57 31.53 -8.13
C ALA A 424 14.80 30.92 -7.46
N SER A 425 14.92 31.15 -6.16
CA SER A 425 15.98 30.63 -5.30
C SER A 425 15.37 30.24 -3.96
N TYR A 426 15.71 29.04 -3.50
CA TYR A 426 15.28 28.49 -2.22
C TYR A 426 16.52 28.10 -1.41
N ARG A 427 16.43 28.28 -0.09
CA ARG A 427 17.37 27.73 0.90
C ARG A 427 16.56 27.21 2.08
N GLY A 428 16.86 26.02 2.57
CA GLY A 428 16.21 25.50 3.78
C GLY A 428 16.98 24.34 4.40
N ALA A 429 16.74 24.08 5.69
CA ALA A 429 17.32 22.92 6.36
C ALA A 429 16.83 21.62 5.68
N PHE A 430 17.74 20.68 5.49
CA PHE A 430 17.47 19.35 4.93
C PHE A 430 18.15 18.29 5.82
N GLU A 431 17.85 17.00 5.63
CA GLU A 431 18.43 15.92 6.42
C GLU A 431 19.96 16.00 6.46
N ASN A 432 20.52 16.20 7.67
CA ASN A 432 21.95 16.36 7.95
C ASN A 432 22.66 17.53 7.25
N GLY A 433 21.95 18.47 6.62
CA GLY A 433 22.54 19.60 5.92
C GLY A 433 21.52 20.65 5.48
N GLN A 434 21.64 21.10 4.23
CA GLN A 434 20.83 22.19 3.68
C GLN A 434 20.47 21.90 2.22
N LEU A 435 19.21 22.13 1.85
CA LEU A 435 18.77 22.13 0.45
C LEU A 435 18.94 23.55 -0.10
N GLU A 436 19.74 23.67 -1.17
CA GLU A 436 19.88 24.88 -1.96
C GLU A 436 19.32 24.62 -3.36
N ILE A 437 18.45 25.52 -3.84
CA ILE A 437 17.93 25.50 -5.22
C ILE A 437 18.16 26.90 -5.80
N ASP A 438 18.76 26.98 -6.98
CA ASP A 438 19.12 28.21 -7.68
C ASP A 438 18.58 28.26 -9.12
N ASP A 439 18.33 29.48 -9.59
CA ASP A 439 17.75 29.80 -10.91
C ASP A 439 16.47 29.00 -11.25
N TYR A 440 15.74 28.54 -10.24
CA TYR A 440 14.60 27.63 -10.34
C TYR A 440 13.52 28.19 -11.27
N SER A 441 13.38 27.53 -12.41
CA SER A 441 12.57 27.98 -13.52
C SER A 441 11.80 26.78 -14.10
N VAL A 442 10.78 26.32 -13.38
CA VAL A 442 9.91 25.20 -13.79
C VAL A 442 8.52 25.74 -14.11
N VAL A 443 8.04 25.44 -15.31
CA VAL A 443 6.79 25.92 -15.89
C VAL A 443 5.93 24.74 -16.31
N ARG A 444 4.68 24.73 -15.84
CA ARG A 444 3.62 23.79 -16.18
C ARG A 444 2.67 24.45 -17.17
N THR A 445 2.28 23.73 -18.20
CA THR A 445 1.29 24.19 -19.18
C THR A 445 0.16 23.17 -19.28
N HIS A 446 -1.07 23.66 -19.31
CA HIS A 446 -2.28 22.90 -19.65
C HIS A 446 -2.83 23.44 -20.97
N ILE A 447 -3.13 22.56 -21.92
CA ILE A 447 -3.72 22.92 -23.21
C ILE A 447 -4.95 22.05 -23.46
N ASP A 448 -6.14 22.61 -23.20
CA ASP A 448 -7.39 22.08 -23.71
C ASP A 448 -7.66 22.68 -25.10
N ASN A 449 -7.66 21.83 -26.13
CA ASN A 449 -7.99 22.25 -27.49
C ASN A 449 -9.46 22.70 -27.67
N ASN A 450 -10.30 22.54 -26.63
CA ASN A 450 -11.73 22.89 -26.57
C ASN A 450 -12.54 22.35 -27.76
N SER A 451 -12.05 21.26 -28.35
CA SER A 451 -12.65 20.53 -29.45
C SER A 451 -12.97 19.13 -28.95
N ALA A 452 -14.18 18.95 -28.42
CA ALA A 452 -14.71 17.64 -28.08
C ALA A 452 -14.58 16.72 -29.31
N PHE A 453 -13.69 15.73 -29.25
CA PHE A 453 -13.43 14.84 -30.38
C PHE A 453 -14.46 13.70 -30.44
N SER A 454 -15.15 13.47 -29.31
CA SER A 454 -16.19 12.47 -29.14
C SER A 454 -17.20 12.95 -28.10
N SER A 455 -18.45 12.54 -28.27
CA SER A 455 -19.49 12.71 -27.25
C SER A 455 -20.52 11.59 -27.39
N THR A 456 -20.84 10.95 -26.27
CA THR A 456 -21.80 9.85 -26.22
C THR A 456 -22.76 10.02 -25.03
N THR A 457 -23.87 9.28 -25.03
CA THR A 457 -24.80 9.23 -23.89
C THR A 457 -24.96 7.78 -23.48
N ARG A 458 -24.82 7.49 -22.19
CA ARG A 458 -24.93 6.13 -21.62
C ARG A 458 -25.71 6.20 -20.30
N PRO A 459 -26.33 5.11 -19.84
CA PRO A 459 -26.82 5.03 -18.46
C PRO A 459 -25.64 5.01 -17.48
N GLY A 460 -25.74 5.76 -16.38
CA GLY A 460 -24.88 5.65 -15.20
C GLY A 460 -25.31 4.50 -14.28
N ASP A 461 -24.64 4.37 -13.14
CA ASP A 461 -24.80 3.24 -12.21
C ASP A 461 -26.19 3.17 -11.53
N ASP A 462 -26.89 4.31 -11.42
CA ASP A 462 -28.26 4.43 -10.95
C ASP A 462 -29.32 4.30 -12.08
N GLY A 463 -28.87 4.22 -13.33
CA GLY A 463 -29.71 4.18 -14.53
C GLY A 463 -30.12 5.55 -15.08
N GLU A 464 -29.69 6.66 -14.47
CA GLU A 464 -29.83 7.99 -15.06
C GLU A 464 -28.98 8.10 -16.33
N LEU A 465 -29.42 8.86 -17.33
CA LEU A 465 -28.58 9.08 -18.50
C LEU A 465 -27.48 10.07 -18.14
N ILE A 466 -26.25 9.80 -18.57
CA ILE A 466 -25.13 10.72 -18.48
C ILE A 466 -24.59 11.01 -19.87
N ARG A 467 -24.23 12.26 -20.13
CA ARG A 467 -23.52 12.66 -21.35
C ARG A 467 -22.02 12.64 -21.07
N ILE A 468 -21.31 11.83 -21.83
CA ILE A 468 -19.86 11.72 -21.82
C ILE A 468 -19.32 12.60 -22.95
N VAL A 469 -18.28 13.38 -22.67
CA VAL A 469 -17.61 14.27 -23.63
C VAL A 469 -16.11 14.09 -23.47
N GLU A 470 -15.42 13.81 -24.57
CA GLU A 470 -13.99 13.48 -24.56
C GLU A 470 -13.20 14.60 -25.26
N TYR A 471 -12.19 15.12 -24.58
CA TYR A 471 -11.36 16.25 -24.99
C TYR A 471 -9.89 15.81 -25.10
N ARG A 472 -9.15 16.37 -26.07
CA ARG A 472 -7.69 16.17 -26.13
C ARG A 472 -7.00 17.23 -25.29
N VAL A 473 -6.49 16.81 -24.14
CA VAL A 473 -5.65 17.63 -23.27
C VAL A 473 -4.19 17.31 -23.57
N ALA A 474 -3.37 18.35 -23.70
CA ALA A 474 -1.92 18.23 -23.69
C ALA A 474 -1.37 19.04 -22.52
N ASN A 475 -0.68 18.37 -21.60
CA ASN A 475 0.08 19.05 -20.55
C ASN A 475 1.57 18.95 -20.84
N SER A 476 2.34 19.87 -20.27
CA SER A 476 3.80 19.77 -20.25
C SER A 476 4.37 20.37 -18.97
N VAL A 477 5.49 19.81 -18.52
CA VAL A 477 6.35 20.39 -17.49
C VAL A 477 7.70 20.63 -18.14
N THR A 478 8.14 21.89 -18.17
CA THR A 478 9.39 22.30 -18.81
C THR A 478 10.14 23.22 -17.90
N GLY A 479 11.46 23.06 -17.79
CA GLY A 479 12.23 23.91 -16.91
C GLY A 479 13.70 23.58 -16.80
N GLN A 480 14.37 24.36 -15.97
CA GLN A 480 15.73 24.11 -15.53
C GLN A 480 15.95 24.71 -14.14
N PHE A 481 16.88 24.14 -13.38
CA PHE A 481 17.34 24.64 -12.10
C PHE A 481 18.72 24.07 -11.75
N GLU A 482 19.39 24.68 -10.78
CA GLU A 482 20.57 24.11 -10.14
C GLU A 482 20.20 23.72 -8.70
N VAL A 483 20.66 22.56 -8.22
CA VAL A 483 20.36 22.05 -6.88
C VAL A 483 21.62 21.54 -6.20
N HIS A 484 21.77 21.83 -4.91
CA HIS A 484 22.86 21.38 -4.06
C HIS A 484 22.30 20.94 -2.70
N ALA A 485 22.61 19.70 -2.30
CA ALA A 485 22.11 19.10 -1.07
C ALA A 485 23.04 17.95 -0.59
N PRO A 486 22.83 17.41 0.63
CA PRO A 486 23.60 16.26 1.11
C PRO A 486 23.50 15.03 0.19
N TRP A 487 22.33 14.77 -0.41
CA TRP A 487 22.11 13.67 -1.35
C TRP A 487 22.78 13.87 -2.73
N SER A 488 23.22 15.08 -3.06
CA SER A 488 24.08 15.33 -4.24
C SER A 488 25.57 15.24 -3.91
N ASN A 489 25.94 14.66 -2.76
CA ASN A 489 27.31 14.63 -2.23
C ASN A 489 27.91 16.05 -2.07
N GLU A 490 27.08 17.02 -1.67
CA GLU A 490 27.44 18.46 -1.58
C GLU A 490 28.00 18.99 -2.92
N GLN A 491 27.45 18.52 -4.05
CA GLN A 491 27.77 18.99 -5.40
C GLN A 491 26.59 19.73 -6.02
N HIS A 492 26.88 20.67 -6.91
CA HIS A 492 25.89 21.36 -7.70
C HIS A 492 25.47 20.49 -8.90
N LEU A 493 24.17 20.19 -8.98
CA LEU A 493 23.57 19.44 -10.08
C LEU A 493 22.70 20.39 -10.91
N ARG A 494 22.99 20.48 -12.21
CA ARG A 494 22.12 21.15 -13.18
C ARG A 494 21.05 20.18 -13.65
N VAL A 495 19.79 20.55 -13.49
CA VAL A 495 18.64 19.76 -13.92
C VAL A 495 17.96 20.47 -15.09
N PHE A 496 17.62 19.70 -16.13
CA PHE A 496 16.75 20.12 -17.23
C PHE A 496 15.52 19.21 -17.27
N VAL A 497 14.35 19.81 -17.45
CA VAL A 497 13.05 19.12 -17.43
C VAL A 497 12.33 19.42 -18.73
N ALA A 498 11.88 18.39 -19.44
CA ALA A 498 11.10 18.53 -20.66
C ALA A 498 10.12 17.37 -20.80
N LEU A 499 9.03 17.38 -20.03
CA LEU A 499 8.03 16.32 -19.94
C LEU A 499 6.76 16.71 -20.70
N ASN A 500 6.17 15.75 -21.43
CA ASN A 500 4.91 15.94 -22.15
C ASN A 500 3.92 14.81 -21.82
N PHE A 501 2.66 15.20 -21.62
CA PHE A 501 1.56 14.36 -21.18
C PHE A 501 0.41 14.59 -22.18
N SER A 502 -0.14 13.55 -22.79
CA SER A 502 -1.28 13.68 -23.71
C SER A 502 -2.29 12.58 -23.47
N ASP A 503 -3.37 12.89 -22.75
CA ASP A 503 -4.47 11.95 -22.55
C ASP A 503 -5.82 12.54 -23.01
N ASP A 504 -6.76 11.64 -23.25
CA ASP A 504 -8.12 11.98 -23.65
C ASP A 504 -8.96 12.21 -22.38
N ALA A 505 -9.03 13.46 -21.92
CA ALA A 505 -9.79 13.83 -20.73
C ALA A 505 -11.29 13.62 -20.94
N VAL A 506 -11.92 12.85 -20.05
CA VAL A 506 -13.35 12.56 -20.10
C VAL A 506 -14.09 13.45 -19.10
N ILE A 507 -15.07 14.21 -19.60
CA ILE A 507 -16.01 14.98 -18.79
C ILE A 507 -17.36 14.29 -18.86
N THR A 508 -17.90 13.92 -17.70
CA THR A 508 -19.27 13.43 -17.56
C THR A 508 -20.15 14.59 -17.13
N THR A 509 -21.22 14.87 -17.88
CA THR A 509 -22.21 15.92 -17.59
C THR A 509 -23.62 15.33 -17.51
N ASP A 510 -24.44 15.87 -16.62
CA ASP A 510 -25.89 15.65 -16.59
C ASP A 510 -26.51 16.09 -17.95
N PRO A 511 -27.35 15.27 -18.62
CA PRO A 511 -27.93 15.58 -19.93
C PRO A 511 -29.18 16.47 -19.87
N GLU A 512 -29.83 16.61 -18.71
CA GLU A 512 -30.95 17.53 -18.50
C GLU A 512 -30.46 18.94 -18.16
N THR A 513 -29.48 19.07 -17.25
CA THR A 513 -28.95 20.37 -16.81
C THR A 513 -27.74 20.84 -17.61
N GLY A 514 -26.92 19.92 -18.11
CA GLY A 514 -25.64 20.22 -18.76
C GLY A 514 -24.47 20.41 -17.80
N GLU A 515 -24.69 20.29 -16.48
CA GLU A 515 -23.67 20.54 -15.46
C GLU A 515 -22.66 19.38 -15.34
N PRO A 516 -21.38 19.64 -15.03
CA PRO A 516 -20.38 18.60 -14.81
C PRO A 516 -20.66 17.75 -13.56
N VAL A 517 -20.45 16.44 -13.68
CA VAL A 517 -20.62 15.43 -12.63
C VAL A 517 -19.30 14.73 -12.32
N ALA A 518 -18.43 14.53 -13.32
CA ALA A 518 -17.09 13.97 -13.13
C ALA A 518 -16.11 14.45 -14.22
N TYR A 519 -14.82 14.44 -13.90
CA TYR A 519 -13.69 14.75 -14.79
C TYR A 519 -12.59 13.70 -14.60
N SER A 520 -11.87 13.32 -15.66
CA SER A 520 -10.82 12.28 -15.61
C SER A 520 -9.59 12.59 -16.47
N GLY A 521 -9.33 13.86 -16.80
CA GLY A 521 -8.09 14.26 -17.46
C GLY A 521 -6.92 14.31 -16.47
N ALA A 522 -5.73 13.89 -16.91
CA ALA A 522 -4.51 14.07 -16.12
C ALA A 522 -4.26 15.56 -15.87
N SER A 523 -3.97 15.93 -14.61
CA SER A 523 -3.54 17.28 -14.27
C SER A 523 -2.05 17.51 -14.64
N PRO A 524 -1.62 18.72 -15.05
CA PRO A 524 -0.20 19.08 -15.09
C PRO A 524 0.50 19.02 -13.71
N GLU A 525 -0.29 18.92 -12.64
CA GLU A 525 0.15 18.87 -11.24
C GLU A 525 0.11 17.45 -10.67
N GLU A 526 -0.54 16.50 -11.35
CA GLU A 526 -0.51 15.07 -10.98
C GLU A 526 0.79 14.48 -11.55
N PRO A 527 1.79 14.19 -10.69
CA PRO A 527 3.12 14.66 -11.05
C PRO A 527 3.86 13.86 -12.14
N PHE A 528 3.49 12.59 -12.43
CA PHE A 528 4.29 11.70 -13.29
C PHE A 528 3.57 10.83 -14.34
N PHE A 529 2.39 11.22 -14.82
CA PHE A 529 1.73 10.56 -15.97
C PHE A 529 2.33 10.94 -17.36
N TRP A 530 3.65 11.12 -17.47
CA TRP A 530 4.28 11.64 -18.70
C TRP A 530 4.59 10.54 -19.72
N GLN A 531 4.45 10.87 -21.00
CA GLN A 531 4.50 9.90 -22.10
C GLN A 531 5.70 10.10 -23.04
N SER A 532 6.31 11.28 -23.01
CA SER A 532 7.48 11.58 -23.85
C SER A 532 8.29 12.76 -23.29
N GLY A 533 9.58 12.78 -23.64
CA GLY A 533 10.54 13.75 -23.12
C GLY A 533 11.42 13.15 -22.02
N SER A 534 12.13 13.99 -21.27
CA SER A 534 13.08 13.53 -20.25
C SER A 534 13.29 14.49 -19.08
N ILE A 535 13.89 13.96 -18.02
CA ILE A 535 14.62 14.72 -17.00
C ILE A 535 16.11 14.44 -17.23
N GLU A 536 16.92 15.47 -17.39
CA GLU A 536 18.38 15.35 -17.50
C GLU A 536 19.03 15.96 -16.26
N VAL A 537 19.85 15.19 -15.55
CA VAL A 537 20.63 15.66 -14.38
C VAL A 537 22.11 15.61 -14.75
N GLN A 538 22.84 16.71 -14.57
CA GLN A 538 24.27 16.81 -14.88
C GLN A 538 25.04 17.38 -13.69
N ALA A 539 26.16 16.73 -13.35
CA ALA A 539 27.12 17.22 -12.37
C ALA A 539 28.31 17.95 -13.02
N ASP A 540 29.10 18.64 -12.20
CA ASP A 540 30.25 19.45 -12.66
C ASP A 540 31.49 18.64 -13.09
N ASP A 541 31.56 17.36 -12.74
CA ASP A 541 32.56 16.41 -13.28
C ASP A 541 32.24 15.99 -14.73
N GLY A 542 31.03 16.28 -15.22
CA GLY A 542 30.53 15.91 -16.55
C GLY A 542 29.72 14.61 -16.59
N THR A 543 29.56 13.91 -15.46
CA THR A 543 28.62 12.80 -15.34
C THR A 543 27.18 13.31 -15.50
N HIS A 544 26.29 12.43 -15.97
CA HIS A 544 24.88 12.77 -16.17
C HIS A 544 23.97 11.53 -16.12
N LEU A 545 22.71 11.78 -15.76
CA LEU A 545 21.60 10.83 -15.78
C LEU A 545 20.49 11.37 -16.69
N SER A 546 19.93 10.53 -17.54
CA SER A 546 18.74 10.80 -18.35
C SER A 546 17.60 9.89 -17.88
N VAL A 547 16.45 10.48 -17.54
CA VAL A 547 15.24 9.78 -17.09
C VAL A 547 14.21 9.85 -18.22
N THR A 548 13.83 8.71 -18.79
CA THR A 548 12.93 8.63 -19.96
C THR A 548 11.80 7.63 -19.74
N PRO A 549 10.56 7.90 -20.20
CA PRO A 549 9.43 7.00 -20.02
C PRO A 549 9.58 5.75 -20.91
N VAL A 550 9.06 4.61 -20.46
CA VAL A 550 9.07 3.36 -21.24
C VAL A 550 8.00 3.42 -22.33
N GLU A 551 8.33 2.98 -23.56
CA GLU A 551 7.39 3.06 -24.68
C GLU A 551 6.19 2.11 -24.49
N GLY A 552 4.99 2.69 -24.32
CA GLY A 552 3.73 1.95 -24.27
C GLY A 552 3.30 1.48 -22.88
N GLU A 553 4.13 1.73 -21.86
CA GLU A 553 3.78 1.54 -20.46
C GLU A 553 3.42 2.89 -19.82
N ARG A 554 2.45 2.88 -18.90
CA ARG A 554 2.15 4.06 -18.07
C ARG A 554 2.96 3.94 -16.78
N ASP A 555 3.39 5.08 -16.27
CA ASP A 555 3.99 5.21 -14.95
C ASP A 555 5.33 4.46 -14.79
N THR A 556 5.94 3.97 -15.87
CA THR A 556 7.27 3.33 -15.86
C THR A 556 8.31 4.13 -16.65
N PHE A 557 9.54 4.12 -16.14
CA PHE A 557 10.66 4.86 -16.71
C PHE A 557 11.98 4.09 -16.63
N MET A 558 12.94 4.51 -17.47
CA MET A 558 14.33 4.08 -17.45
C MET A 558 15.20 5.25 -16.99
N ILE A 559 16.22 4.96 -16.18
CA ILE A 559 17.34 5.88 -15.92
C ILE A 559 18.55 5.40 -16.71
N THR A 560 19.22 6.29 -17.44
CA THR A 560 20.40 5.99 -18.26
C THR A 560 21.56 6.90 -17.85
N THR A 561 22.75 6.35 -17.62
CA THR A 561 23.98 7.11 -17.34
C THR A 561 24.63 7.62 -18.62
N GLY A 562 25.53 8.61 -18.50
CA GLY A 562 26.23 9.21 -19.63
C GLY A 562 27.17 8.30 -20.44
N ASP A 563 27.57 7.15 -19.89
CA ASP A 563 28.30 6.07 -20.57
C ASP A 563 27.39 4.97 -21.14
N GLY A 564 26.08 5.04 -20.85
CA GLY A 564 25.05 4.18 -21.46
C GLY A 564 24.65 2.96 -20.63
N GLU A 565 24.99 2.91 -19.35
CA GLU A 565 24.40 1.96 -18.40
C GLU A 565 22.93 2.35 -18.13
N THR A 566 22.07 1.37 -17.85
CA THR A 566 20.62 1.60 -17.71
C THR A 566 20.03 0.86 -16.51
N MET A 567 19.12 1.51 -15.80
CA MET A 567 18.33 0.95 -14.71
C MET A 567 16.83 1.11 -14.99
N GLY A 568 16.06 0.05 -14.79
CA GLY A 568 14.61 -0.01 -15.02
C GLY A 568 14.16 -1.23 -15.84
N PRO A 569 12.86 -1.35 -16.15
CA PRO A 569 11.81 -0.36 -15.91
C PRO A 569 11.52 -0.16 -14.42
N LEU A 570 11.51 1.09 -13.97
CA LEU A 570 11.14 1.49 -12.61
C LEU A 570 9.70 2.02 -12.62
N LEU A 571 8.89 1.64 -11.63
CA LEU A 571 7.49 2.04 -11.49
C LEU A 571 7.33 3.26 -10.57
N TRP A 572 6.48 4.20 -10.98
CA TRP A 572 6.13 5.38 -10.22
C TRP A 572 5.04 5.09 -9.17
N GLN A 573 5.43 4.71 -7.94
CA GLN A 573 4.53 4.65 -6.78
C GLN A 573 5.21 5.18 -5.51
N ASP A 574 4.41 5.81 -4.63
CA ASP A 574 4.73 6.17 -3.23
C ASP A 574 6.22 6.47 -2.94
N GLY A 575 6.79 7.49 -3.57
CA GLY A 575 8.16 7.92 -3.30
C GLY A 575 9.24 6.87 -3.62
N TYR A 576 9.11 6.21 -4.78
CA TYR A 576 9.96 5.13 -5.31
C TYR A 576 9.73 3.78 -4.61
N THR A 577 8.53 3.57 -4.07
CA THR A 577 8.12 2.24 -3.61
C THR A 577 7.78 1.36 -4.82
N VAL A 578 8.75 0.64 -5.35
CA VAL A 578 8.53 -0.35 -6.41
C VAL A 578 7.65 -1.48 -5.86
N GLN A 579 6.39 -1.52 -6.28
CA GLN A 579 5.51 -2.70 -6.10
C GLN A 579 5.57 -3.60 -7.35
N PRO A 580 5.52 -4.93 -7.18
CA PRO A 580 5.66 -5.92 -8.25
C PRO A 580 4.40 -6.12 -9.12
#